data_AF-Q6YPU6-F1
#
_entry.id   AF-Q6YPU6-F1
#
_cell.length_a   1.000
_cell.length_b   1.000
_cell.length_c   1.000
_cell.angle_alpha   90.00
_cell.angle_beta   90.00
_cell.angle_gamma   90.00
#
_symmetry.space_group_name_H-M   'P 1'
#
loop_
_entity.id
_entity.type
_entity.pdbx_description
1 polymer ?
#
loop_
_entity_poly.entity_id
_entity_poly.type
_entity_poly.pdbx_seq_one_letter_code
_entity_poly.pdbx_strand_id
1 'polypeptide(L)'
;MKRIPFIASLTKNYDTVVDIGTDHGLVLKKAFQQGYIKQAIAADIKLKPLFQAQKNLACYPVTFCLSDGFQNICQDFDLALICGMGTYAITKILEKSPDKSKHFILGSQSNQDYLQEWLLKNDFQILEEYHLFDKFFYHFLKVTRKS
;
A
#
# COMPACT_ATOMS: atom_id res chain seq x y z
N MET A 1 4.51 18.96 -0.86
CA MET A 1 4.49 17.49 -0.92
C MET A 1 3.04 17.05 -0.81
N LYS A 2 2.41 16.78 -1.95
CA LYS A 2 1.01 16.38 -2.09
C LYS A 2 0.84 14.86 -2.10
N ARG A 3 1.89 14.11 -2.41
CA ARG A 3 1.86 12.64 -2.54
C ARG A 3 1.35 11.91 -1.30
N ILE A 4 1.93 12.18 -0.13
CA ILE A 4 1.55 11.49 1.12
C ILE A 4 0.09 11.77 1.51
N PRO A 5 -0.38 13.04 1.57
CA PRO A 5 -1.80 13.32 1.79
C PRO A 5 -2.74 12.67 0.77
N PHE A 6 -2.32 12.60 -0.50
CA PHE A 6 -3.10 11.97 -1.55
C PHE A 6 -3.26 10.46 -1.31
N ILE A 7 -2.16 9.72 -1.12
CA ILE A 7 -2.22 8.27 -0.84
C ILE A 7 -3.04 8.01 0.42
N ALA A 8 -2.84 8.81 1.48
CA ALA A 8 -3.65 8.69 2.69
C ALA A 8 -5.14 8.87 2.41
N SER A 9 -5.53 9.79 1.52
CA SER A 9 -6.95 9.99 1.18
C SER A 9 -7.59 8.80 0.47
N LEU A 10 -6.81 7.93 -0.18
CA LEU A 10 -7.28 6.69 -0.80
C LEU A 10 -7.62 5.59 0.22
N THR A 11 -7.26 5.80 1.50
CA THR A 11 -7.60 4.88 2.60
C THR A 11 -8.98 5.11 3.20
N LYS A 12 -9.71 6.15 2.75
CA LYS A 12 -11.09 6.40 3.21
C LYS A 12 -11.97 5.19 2.95
N ASN A 13 -12.87 4.92 3.90
CA ASN A 13 -13.81 3.80 3.89
C ASN A 13 -13.17 2.41 4.09
N TYR A 14 -11.93 2.34 4.57
CA TYR A 14 -11.29 1.11 5.00
C TYR A 14 -10.91 1.21 6.48
N ASP A 15 -11.27 0.21 7.26
CA ASP A 15 -11.03 0.23 8.70
C ASP A 15 -9.60 -0.20 9.03
N THR A 16 -9.10 -1.25 8.35
CA THR A 16 -7.77 -1.81 8.56
C THR A 16 -6.94 -1.75 7.29
N VAL A 17 -5.80 -1.06 7.35
CA VAL A 17 -4.91 -0.86 6.19
C VAL A 17 -3.52 -1.44 6.44
N VAL A 18 -3.00 -2.22 5.50
CA VAL A 18 -1.58 -2.63 5.49
C VAL A 18 -0.78 -1.74 4.53
N ASP A 19 0.35 -1.22 4.99
CA ASP A 19 1.31 -0.45 4.19
C ASP A 19 2.56 -1.31 3.96
N ILE A 20 2.70 -1.86 2.75
CA ILE A 20 3.80 -2.74 2.35
C ILE A 20 4.96 -1.90 1.83
N GLY A 21 6.13 -2.07 2.45
CA GLY A 21 7.30 -1.22 2.22
C GLY A 21 7.14 0.17 2.83
N THR A 22 6.63 0.20 4.06
CA THR A 22 6.31 1.44 4.77
C THR A 22 7.55 2.31 4.99
N ASP A 23 7.65 3.40 4.23
CA ASP A 23 8.72 4.37 4.40
C ASP A 23 8.41 5.29 5.58
N HIS A 24 8.91 4.90 6.77
CA HIS A 24 8.78 5.65 8.02
C HIS A 24 7.33 5.85 8.51
N GLY A 25 6.35 5.12 7.97
CA GLY A 25 4.95 5.15 8.42
C GLY A 25 4.21 6.46 8.13
N LEU A 26 4.72 7.31 7.23
CA LEU A 26 4.19 8.68 7.05
C LEU A 26 2.78 8.70 6.43
N VAL A 27 2.48 7.76 5.52
CA VAL A 27 1.14 7.63 4.91
C VAL A 27 0.12 7.20 5.96
N LEU A 28 0.43 6.14 6.73
CA LEU A 28 -0.42 5.67 7.82
C LEU A 28 -0.63 6.76 8.87
N LYS A 29 0.43 7.48 9.26
CA LYS A 29 0.33 8.60 10.23
C LYS A 29 -0.66 9.65 9.73
N LYS A 30 -0.56 10.02 8.46
CA LYS A 30 -1.50 10.99 7.86
C LYS A 30 -2.92 10.43 7.81
N ALA A 31 -3.11 9.16 7.49
CA ALA A 31 -4.43 8.53 7.47
C ALA A 31 -5.10 8.54 8.86
N PHE A 32 -4.37 8.18 9.93
CA PHE A 32 -4.87 8.28 11.30
C PHE A 32 -5.18 9.72 11.72
N GLN A 33 -4.29 10.67 11.42
CA GLN A 33 -4.50 12.09 11.73
C GLN A 33 -5.74 12.69 11.06
N GLN A 34 -6.23 12.08 9.97
CA GLN A 34 -7.45 12.51 9.29
C GLN A 34 -8.67 11.66 9.68
N GLY A 35 -8.51 10.67 10.56
CA GLY A 35 -9.58 9.77 10.96
C GLY A 35 -10.06 8.84 9.85
N TYR A 36 -9.21 8.52 8.86
CA TYR A 36 -9.60 7.68 7.73
C TYR A 36 -9.62 6.18 8.04
N ILE A 37 -8.78 5.76 8.98
CA ILE A 37 -8.55 4.35 9.31
C ILE A 37 -8.63 4.14 10.83
N LYS A 38 -8.96 2.92 11.25
CA LYS A 38 -9.05 2.55 12.67
C LYS A 38 -7.84 1.76 13.14
N GLN A 39 -7.25 0.95 12.26
CA GLN A 39 -6.09 0.10 12.56
C GLN A 39 -5.17 0.06 11.34
N ALA A 40 -3.89 -0.26 11.57
CA ALA A 40 -2.98 -0.50 10.46
C ALA A 40 -1.94 -1.57 10.75
N ILE A 41 -1.35 -2.06 9.66
CA ILE A 41 -0.16 -2.91 9.68
C ILE A 41 0.92 -2.16 8.90
N ALA A 42 2.03 -1.82 9.56
CA ALA A 42 3.19 -1.22 8.94
C ALA A 42 4.21 -2.33 8.67
N ALA A 43 4.47 -2.62 7.39
CA ALA A 43 5.35 -3.72 7.00
C ALA A 43 6.53 -3.24 6.14
N ASP A 44 7.73 -3.72 6.43
CA ASP A 44 8.91 -3.48 5.59
C ASP A 44 9.86 -4.67 5.68
N ILE A 45 10.68 -4.90 4.65
CA ILE A 45 11.74 -5.91 4.67
C ILE A 45 13.00 -5.41 5.40
N LYS A 46 13.12 -4.09 5.59
CA LYS A 46 14.25 -3.43 6.25
C LYS A 46 13.86 -2.97 7.66
N LEU A 47 14.71 -3.29 8.64
CA LEU A 47 14.52 -2.87 10.03
C LEU A 47 14.55 -1.34 10.22
N LYS A 48 15.44 -0.63 9.52
CA LYS A 48 15.61 0.83 9.69
C LYS A 48 14.33 1.63 9.43
N PRO A 49 13.65 1.51 8.26
CA PRO A 49 12.39 2.23 8.03
C PRO A 49 11.30 1.79 8.99
N LEU A 50 11.22 0.49 9.34
CA LEU A 50 10.25 -0.03 10.28
C LEU A 50 10.40 0.55 11.69
N PHE A 51 11.64 0.66 12.21
CA PHE A 51 11.91 1.31 13.49
C PHE A 51 11.52 2.79 13.49
N GLN A 52 11.72 3.49 12.38
CA GLN A 52 11.28 4.87 12.27
C GLN A 52 9.75 4.98 12.18
N ALA A 53 9.08 4.03 11.52
CA ALA A 53 7.63 3.92 11.53
C ALA A 53 7.10 3.72 12.95
N GLN A 54 7.72 2.84 13.75
CA GLN A 54 7.38 2.63 15.17
C GLN A 54 7.43 3.94 15.97
N LYS A 55 8.51 4.72 15.83
CA LYS A 55 8.63 6.03 16.49
C LYS A 55 7.54 7.00 16.04
N ASN A 56 7.26 7.05 14.75
CA ASN A 56 6.29 7.99 14.18
C ASN A 56 4.83 7.63 14.52
N LEU A 57 4.57 6.34 14.75
CA LEU A 57 3.24 5.76 14.93
C LEU A 57 2.99 5.25 16.36
N ALA A 58 3.85 5.57 17.32
CA ALA A 58 3.82 5.02 18.68
C ALA A 58 2.48 5.20 19.42
N CYS A 59 1.72 6.24 19.10
CA CYS A 59 0.42 6.55 19.72
C CYS A 59 -0.78 6.07 18.90
N TYR A 60 -0.57 5.26 17.86
CA TYR A 60 -1.63 4.77 16.98
C TYR A 60 -1.73 3.23 17.05
N PRO A 61 -2.91 2.65 16.78
CA PRO A 61 -3.13 1.21 16.76
C PRO A 61 -2.50 0.58 15.51
N VAL A 62 -1.21 0.30 15.58
CA VAL A 62 -0.41 -0.23 14.47
C VAL A 62 0.35 -1.49 14.87
N THR A 63 0.18 -2.54 14.07
CA THR A 63 1.03 -3.73 14.11
C THR A 63 2.25 -3.49 13.23
N PHE A 64 3.46 -3.69 13.76
CA PHE A 64 4.71 -3.54 13.00
C PHE A 64 5.26 -4.91 12.62
N CYS A 65 5.50 -5.13 11.33
CA CYS A 65 5.90 -6.44 10.81
C CYS A 65 7.14 -6.33 9.94
N LEU A 66 8.21 -7.05 10.28
CA LEU A 66 9.34 -7.26 9.38
C LEU A 66 8.92 -8.36 8.39
N SER A 67 8.68 -7.99 7.12
CA SER A 67 8.09 -8.90 6.12
C SER A 67 8.59 -8.60 4.72
N ASP A 68 8.86 -9.66 3.95
CA ASP A 68 8.97 -9.57 2.49
C ASP A 68 7.56 -9.64 1.88
N GLY A 69 7.01 -8.46 1.54
CA GLY A 69 5.63 -8.35 1.09
C GLY A 69 4.65 -8.90 2.13
N PHE A 70 3.80 -9.84 1.73
CA PHE A 70 2.76 -10.41 2.57
C PHE A 70 3.19 -11.62 3.42
N GLN A 71 4.45 -12.09 3.32
CA GLN A 71 4.87 -13.37 3.91
C GLN A 71 4.58 -13.51 5.41
N ASN A 72 4.81 -12.46 6.21
CA ASN A 72 4.61 -12.48 7.66
C ASN A 72 3.35 -11.73 8.11
N ILE A 73 2.45 -11.39 7.18
CA ILE A 73 1.23 -10.63 7.48
C ILE A 73 0.12 -11.62 7.87
N CYS A 74 -0.09 -11.77 9.18
CA CYS A 74 -1.11 -12.69 9.72
C CYS A 74 -2.44 -12.01 10.06
N GLN A 75 -2.42 -10.70 10.35
CA GLN A 75 -3.62 -9.94 10.68
C GLN A 75 -4.43 -9.64 9.41
N ASP A 76 -5.76 -9.78 9.49
CA ASP A 76 -6.64 -9.45 8.36
C ASP A 76 -6.70 -7.94 8.12
N PHE A 77 -6.94 -7.53 6.87
CA PHE A 77 -6.96 -6.12 6.46
C PHE A 77 -7.99 -5.92 5.34
N ASP A 78 -8.40 -4.67 5.10
CA ASP A 78 -9.36 -4.35 4.02
C ASP A 78 -8.65 -3.83 2.76
N LEU A 79 -7.59 -3.04 2.97
CA LEU A 79 -6.81 -2.38 1.92
C LEU A 79 -5.31 -2.62 2.13
N ALA A 80 -4.59 -2.95 1.06
CA ALA A 80 -3.14 -2.92 1.02
C ALA A 80 -2.62 -1.74 0.19
N LEU A 81 -1.68 -0.98 0.73
CA LEU A 81 -0.91 0.03 0.00
C LEU A 81 0.42 -0.59 -0.42
N ILE A 82 0.72 -0.51 -1.71
CA ILE A 82 2.00 -0.94 -2.30
C ILE A 82 2.48 0.20 -3.21
N CYS A 83 3.05 1.24 -2.60
CA CYS A 83 3.38 2.49 -3.27
C CYS A 83 4.87 2.82 -3.16
N GLY A 84 5.41 3.48 -4.17
CA GLY A 84 6.81 3.91 -4.16
C GLY A 84 7.82 2.80 -4.51
N MET A 85 7.36 1.76 -5.20
CA MET A 85 8.18 0.65 -5.68
C MET A 85 8.20 0.59 -7.20
N GLY A 86 9.20 -0.09 -7.78
CA GLY A 86 9.21 -0.38 -9.22
C GLY A 86 8.23 -1.50 -9.56
N THR A 87 7.74 -1.53 -10.81
CA THR A 87 6.70 -2.49 -11.24
C THR A 87 7.05 -3.95 -10.93
N TYR A 88 8.28 -4.38 -11.20
CA TYR A 88 8.69 -5.77 -10.94
C TYR A 88 8.57 -6.16 -9.46
N ALA A 89 8.90 -5.26 -8.54
CA ALA A 89 8.75 -5.53 -7.11
C ALA A 89 7.27 -5.64 -6.73
N ILE A 90 6.42 -4.76 -7.29
CA ILE A 90 4.98 -4.78 -7.06
C ILE A 90 4.38 -6.12 -7.54
N THR A 91 4.71 -6.57 -8.75
CA THR A 91 4.18 -7.85 -9.27
C THR A 91 4.62 -9.03 -8.39
N LYS A 92 5.88 -9.07 -7.94
CA LYS A 92 6.35 -10.10 -7.00
C LYS A 92 5.66 -10.10 -5.64
N ILE A 93 5.31 -8.92 -5.12
CA ILE A 93 4.52 -8.80 -3.90
C ILE A 93 3.09 -9.31 -4.15
N LEU A 94 2.50 -8.96 -5.29
CA LEU A 94 1.14 -9.37 -5.65
C LEU A 94 1.01 -10.88 -5.93
N GLU A 95 2.03 -11.53 -6.49
CA GLU A 95 2.06 -13.01 -6.65
C GLU A 95 1.81 -13.74 -5.33
N LYS A 96 2.30 -13.18 -4.21
CA LYS A 96 2.16 -13.74 -2.85
C LYS A 96 1.01 -13.11 -2.06
N SER A 97 0.22 -12.23 -2.68
CA SER A 97 -0.89 -11.57 -1.99
C SER A 97 -2.02 -12.55 -1.66
N PRO A 98 -2.80 -12.30 -0.59
CA PRO A 98 -3.93 -13.16 -0.24
C PRO A 98 -4.94 -13.29 -1.38
N ASP A 99 -5.46 -14.51 -1.58
CA ASP A 99 -6.47 -14.82 -2.59
C ASP A 99 -7.91 -14.47 -2.16
N LYS A 100 -8.04 -13.52 -1.23
CA LYS A 100 -9.33 -13.03 -0.74
C LYS A 100 -9.72 -11.76 -1.48
N SER A 101 -11.00 -11.41 -1.46
CA SER A 101 -11.54 -10.14 -1.95
C SER A 101 -11.00 -8.95 -1.13
N LYS A 102 -9.74 -8.58 -1.36
CA LYS A 102 -9.03 -7.44 -0.76
C LYS A 102 -8.76 -6.40 -1.83
N HIS A 103 -8.74 -5.14 -1.43
CA HIS A 103 -8.37 -4.05 -2.33
C HIS A 103 -6.89 -3.71 -2.18
N PHE A 104 -6.29 -3.28 -3.28
CA PHE A 104 -4.89 -2.85 -3.32
C PHE A 104 -4.78 -1.49 -3.99
N ILE A 105 -4.00 -0.58 -3.41
CA ILE A 105 -3.54 0.65 -4.07
C ILE A 105 -2.10 0.47 -4.48
N LEU A 106 -1.85 0.51 -5.78
CA LEU A 106 -0.54 0.33 -6.38
C LEU A 106 -0.02 1.68 -6.86
N GLY A 107 1.20 2.04 -6.47
CA GLY A 107 1.86 3.27 -6.89
C GLY A 107 3.23 2.97 -7.46
N SER A 108 3.28 2.49 -8.70
CA SER A 108 4.55 2.15 -9.37
C SER A 108 5.33 3.39 -9.79
N GLN A 109 6.66 3.33 -9.65
CA GLN A 109 7.61 4.36 -10.08
C GLN A 109 8.15 4.16 -11.49
N SER A 110 7.83 3.04 -12.14
CA SER A 110 8.32 2.70 -13.49
C SER A 110 7.29 1.91 -14.27
N ASN A 111 7.44 1.84 -15.60
CA ASN A 111 6.74 0.92 -16.52
C ASN A 111 5.30 0.54 -16.09
N GLN A 112 4.39 1.51 -16.13
CA GLN A 112 2.98 1.35 -15.73
C GLN A 112 2.20 0.49 -16.71
N ASP A 113 2.50 0.58 -18.01
CA ASP A 113 1.85 -0.24 -19.05
C ASP A 113 2.06 -1.73 -18.79
N TYR A 114 3.30 -2.12 -18.46
CA TYR A 114 3.60 -3.50 -18.07
C TYR A 114 2.88 -3.92 -16.78
N LEU A 115 2.73 -3.01 -15.79
CA LEU A 115 1.98 -3.34 -14.57
C LEU A 115 0.52 -3.66 -14.90
N GLN A 116 -0.13 -2.84 -15.71
CA GLN A 116 -1.52 -3.05 -16.11
C GLN A 116 -1.69 -4.35 -16.91
N GLU A 117 -0.80 -4.62 -17.88
CA GLU A 117 -0.82 -5.90 -18.59
C GLU A 117 -0.65 -7.10 -17.66
N TRP A 118 0.27 -7.01 -16.70
CA TRP A 118 0.52 -8.07 -15.75
C TRP A 118 -0.71 -8.31 -14.86
N LEU A 119 -1.34 -7.25 -14.36
CA LEU A 119 -2.57 -7.35 -13.55
C LEU A 119 -3.67 -8.08 -14.30
N LEU A 120 -3.92 -7.70 -15.56
CA LEU A 120 -4.95 -8.33 -16.40
C LEU A 120 -4.70 -9.83 -16.64
N LYS A 121 -3.42 -10.22 -16.76
CA LYS A 121 -2.98 -11.61 -16.97
C LYS A 121 -2.95 -12.46 -15.70
N ASN A 122 -2.98 -11.85 -14.50
CA ASN A 122 -2.82 -12.55 -13.21
C ASN A 122 -4.07 -12.39 -12.32
N ASP A 123 -5.24 -12.42 -12.93
CA ASP A 123 -6.54 -12.41 -12.24
C ASP A 123 -6.79 -11.18 -11.35
N PHE A 124 -6.24 -10.02 -11.74
CA PHE A 124 -6.63 -8.75 -11.14
C PHE A 124 -7.60 -7.99 -12.04
N GLN A 125 -8.49 -7.23 -11.40
CA GLN A 125 -9.34 -6.22 -12.03
C GLN A 125 -8.89 -4.84 -11.55
N ILE A 126 -8.69 -3.92 -12.51
CA ILE A 126 -8.48 -2.51 -12.23
C ILE A 126 -9.86 -1.88 -12.00
N LEU A 127 -10.05 -1.28 -10.82
CA LEU A 127 -11.30 -0.65 -10.42
C LEU A 127 -11.28 0.85 -10.71
N GLU A 128 -10.19 1.51 -10.36
CA GLU A 128 -10.02 2.95 -10.51
C GLU A 128 -8.55 3.29 -10.80
N GLU A 129 -8.35 4.37 -11.54
CA GLU A 129 -7.03 4.95 -11.81
C GLU A 129 -6.97 6.38 -11.28
N TYR A 130 -5.82 6.76 -10.74
CA TYR A 130 -5.61 8.11 -10.24
C TYR A 130 -4.30 8.71 -10.72
N HIS A 131 -4.35 10.00 -11.02
CA HIS A 131 -3.19 10.78 -11.44
C HIS A 131 -2.95 11.93 -10.47
N LEU A 132 -1.69 12.10 -10.06
CA LEU A 132 -1.28 13.19 -9.18
C LEU A 132 -0.02 13.85 -9.74
N PHE A 133 -0.04 15.17 -9.81
CA PHE A 133 1.17 15.95 -10.07
C PHE A 133 1.74 16.55 -8.77
N ASP A 134 2.97 16.15 -8.41
CA ASP A 134 3.73 16.69 -7.27
C ASP A 134 5.23 16.72 -7.62
N LYS A 135 5.64 17.76 -8.37
CA LYS A 135 6.92 17.89 -9.09
C LYS A 135 7.10 16.90 -10.25
N PHE A 136 6.59 15.69 -10.08
CA PHE A 136 6.53 14.61 -11.07
C PHE A 136 5.09 14.11 -11.19
N PHE A 137 4.78 13.44 -12.29
CA PHE A 137 3.51 12.72 -12.45
C PHE A 137 3.59 11.36 -11.75
N TYR A 138 2.60 11.09 -10.92
CA TYR A 138 2.38 9.80 -10.27
C TYR A 138 1.08 9.20 -10.78
N HIS A 139 1.10 7.90 -11.00
CA HIS A 139 -0.06 7.11 -11.42
C HIS A 139 -0.30 6.01 -10.40
N PHE A 140 -1.54 5.93 -9.92
CA PHE A 140 -1.96 4.96 -8.92
C PHE A 140 -3.11 4.14 -9.47
N LEU A 141 -3.12 2.86 -9.15
CA LEU A 141 -4.18 1.93 -9.53
C LEU A 141 -4.85 1.38 -8.28
N LYS A 142 -6.17 1.41 -8.23
CA LYS A 142 -6.95 0.63 -7.28
C LYS A 142 -7.37 -0.67 -7.96
N VAL A 143 -7.00 -1.80 -7.37
CA VAL A 143 -7.26 -3.12 -7.94
C VAL A 143 -7.84 -4.09 -6.91
N THR A 144 -8.45 -5.15 -7.40
CA THR A 144 -8.89 -6.32 -6.62
C THR A 144 -8.57 -7.58 -7.39
N ARG A 145 -8.41 -8.73 -6.70
CA ARG A 145 -8.43 -10.03 -7.36
C ARG A 145 -9.84 -10.33 -7.89
N LYS A 146 -9.93 -10.92 -9.08
CA LYS A 146 -11.17 -11.45 -9.65
C LYS A 146 -11.62 -12.64 -8.80
N SER A 147 -12.90 -12.67 -8.47
CA SER A 147 -13.55 -13.79 -7.78
C SER A 147 -13.90 -14.90 -8.76
#